data_AF-X0V1I6-F1
#
_entry.id   AF-X0V1I6-F1
#
_cell.length_a   1.000
_cell.length_b   1.000
_cell.length_c   1.000
_cell.angle_alpha   90.00
_cell.angle_beta   90.00
_cell.angle_gamma   90.00
#
_symmetry.space_group_name_H-M   'P 1'
#
loop_
_entity.id
_entity.type
_entity.pdbx_description
1 polymer ?
#
loop_
_entity_poly.entity_id
_entity_poly.type
_entity_poly.pdbx_seq_one_letter_code
_entity_poly.pdbx_strand_id
1 'polypeptide(L)'
;GGGGIPVLEDEEGNYKGIEAVIDKDLAGERLAEIVNADIFLILTDVENAKINYGKANEKSLGKVTFEEVKQYFDEGHFLAGSMGPKVKACLRFLKNGGKKAIITSLDKALEAFKGESGTIIVN
;
A
#
# COMPACT_ATOMS: atom_id res chain seq x y z
N GLY A 1 -7.35 -12.69 0.92
CA GLY A 1 -6.74 -13.50 -0.15
C GLY A 1 -5.28 -13.13 -0.29
N GLY A 2 -4.39 -14.09 -0.57
CA GLY A 2 -2.94 -13.89 -0.64
C GLY A 2 -2.42 -13.35 -1.98
N GLY A 3 -3.11 -12.38 -2.61
CA GLY A 3 -2.70 -11.77 -3.88
C GLY A 3 -3.24 -12.44 -5.16
N GLY A 4 -3.89 -13.60 -5.06
CA GLY A 4 -4.46 -14.33 -6.20
C GLY A 4 -3.63 -15.57 -6.59
N ILE A 5 -4.17 -16.41 -7.48
CA ILE A 5 -3.45 -17.58 -8.01
C ILE A 5 -2.57 -17.09 -9.17
N PRO A 6 -1.23 -17.26 -9.11
CA PRO A 6 -0.37 -16.84 -10.21
C PRO A 6 -0.58 -17.71 -11.44
N VAL A 7 -0.82 -17.07 -12.58
CA VAL A 7 -0.94 -17.71 -13.89
C VAL A 7 -0.05 -17.01 -14.91
N LEU A 8 0.47 -17.76 -15.86
CA LEU A 8 1.14 -17.23 -17.06
C LEU A 8 0.35 -17.63 -18.30
N GLU A 9 0.32 -16.73 -19.27
CA GLU A 9 -0.21 -16.98 -20.62
C GLU A 9 0.92 -17.54 -21.50
N ASP A 10 0.68 -18.66 -22.17
CA ASP A 10 1.63 -19.22 -23.15
C ASP A 10 1.44 -18.62 -24.55
N GLU A 11 2.31 -18.98 -25.49
CA GLU A 11 2.28 -18.46 -26.87
C GLU A 11 0.97 -18.77 -27.63
N GLU A 12 0.21 -19.76 -27.14
CA GLU A 12 -1.09 -20.17 -27.70
C GLU A 12 -2.28 -19.46 -27.02
N GLY A 13 -2.02 -18.60 -26.02
CA GLY A 13 -3.05 -17.87 -25.27
C GLY A 13 -3.67 -18.67 -24.11
N ASN A 14 -3.10 -19.82 -23.74
CA ASN A 14 -3.61 -20.63 -22.64
C ASN A 14 -2.99 -20.19 -21.30
N TYR A 15 -3.79 -20.21 -20.22
CA TYR A 15 -3.32 -19.90 -18.88
C TYR A 15 -2.86 -21.15 -18.13
N LYS A 16 -1.67 -21.09 -17.53
CA LYS A 16 -1.12 -22.14 -16.66
C LYS A 16 -0.75 -21.58 -15.30
N GLY A 17 -1.21 -22.27 -14.24
CA GLY A 17 -0.81 -21.95 -12.88
C GLY A 17 0.68 -22.21 -12.65
N ILE A 18 1.34 -21.34 -11.91
CA ILE A 18 2.75 -21.49 -11.55
C ILE A 18 2.97 -21.39 -10.04
N GLU A 19 4.08 -21.96 -9.58
CA GLU A 19 4.54 -21.81 -8.20
C GLU A 19 5.20 -20.44 -8.00
N ALA A 20 4.40 -19.48 -7.54
CA ALA A 20 4.85 -18.14 -7.16
C ALA A 20 3.93 -17.57 -6.07
N VAL A 21 4.35 -16.46 -5.46
CA VAL A 21 3.52 -15.71 -4.51
C VAL A 21 3.33 -14.29 -5.05
N ILE A 22 2.08 -13.85 -5.15
CA ILE A 22 1.74 -12.48 -5.51
C ILE A 22 1.60 -11.65 -4.24
N ASP A 23 2.25 -10.50 -4.20
CA ASP A 23 2.07 -9.55 -3.10
C ASP A 23 0.62 -9.04 -3.08
N LYS A 24 -0.07 -9.25 -1.95
CA LYS A 24 -1.49 -8.89 -1.80
C LYS A 24 -1.77 -7.39 -1.88
N ASP A 25 -0.82 -6.56 -1.45
CA ASP A 25 -0.99 -5.10 -1.41
C ASP A 25 -0.84 -4.56 -2.84
N LEU A 26 0.12 -5.07 -3.61
CA LEU A 26 0.28 -4.75 -5.04
C LEU A 26 -0.85 -5.32 -5.90
N ALA A 27 -1.35 -6.53 -5.60
CA ALA A 27 -2.53 -7.08 -6.28
C ALA A 27 -3.77 -6.23 -6.00
N GLY A 28 -3.97 -5.82 -4.74
CA GLY A 28 -5.05 -4.93 -4.33
C GLY A 28 -4.98 -3.57 -5.02
N GLU A 29 -3.77 -3.00 -5.15
CA GLU A 29 -3.54 -1.77 -5.90
C GLU A 29 -3.93 -1.90 -7.37
N ARG A 30 -3.50 -2.98 -8.04
CA ARG A 30 -3.88 -3.24 -9.43
C ARG A 30 -5.38 -3.39 -9.61
N LEU A 31 -6.06 -4.06 -8.68
CA LEU A 31 -7.52 -4.15 -8.72
C LEU A 31 -8.16 -2.76 -8.56
N ALA A 32 -7.66 -1.96 -7.61
CA ALA A 32 -8.16 -0.60 -7.37
C ALA A 32 -8.01 0.30 -8.61
N GLU A 33 -6.91 0.18 -9.34
CA GLU A 33 -6.68 0.84 -10.63
C GLU A 33 -7.73 0.39 -11.67
N ILE A 34 -7.91 -0.92 -11.87
CA ILE A 34 -8.84 -1.48 -12.87
C ILE A 34 -10.28 -1.04 -12.64
N VAL A 35 -10.70 -0.92 -11.36
CA VAL A 35 -12.06 -0.50 -11.01
C VAL A 35 -12.22 1.03 -10.89
N ASN A 36 -11.18 1.81 -11.19
CA ASN A 36 -11.13 3.26 -11.04
C ASN A 36 -11.54 3.73 -9.63
N ALA A 37 -11.00 3.08 -8.61
CA ALA A 37 -11.29 3.45 -7.23
C ALA A 37 -10.74 4.84 -6.89
N ASP A 38 -11.51 5.62 -6.14
CA ASP A 38 -11.06 6.92 -5.62
C ASP A 38 -10.09 6.78 -4.45
N ILE A 39 -10.30 5.74 -3.61
CA ILE A 39 -9.59 5.53 -2.36
C ILE A 39 -9.06 4.10 -2.30
N PHE A 40 -7.79 3.96 -1.93
CA PHE A 40 -7.16 2.67 -1.65
C PHE A 40 -6.76 2.59 -0.18
N LEU A 41 -7.34 1.63 0.55
CA LEU A 41 -7.18 1.50 2.00
C LEU A 41 -6.59 0.13 2.34
N ILE A 42 -5.41 0.14 2.96
CA ILE A 42 -4.70 -1.03 3.45
C ILE A 42 -4.93 -1.16 4.96
N LEU A 43 -5.43 -2.32 5.37
CA LEU A 43 -5.59 -2.70 6.77
C LEU A 43 -4.41 -3.55 7.24
N THR A 44 -3.80 -3.16 8.36
CA THR A 44 -2.66 -3.83 8.99
C THR A 44 -2.86 -3.92 10.52
N ASP A 45 -1.84 -4.34 11.23
CA ASP A 45 -1.76 -4.48 12.70
C ASP A 45 -1.34 -3.20 13.43
N VAL A 46 -0.96 -2.15 12.72
CA VAL A 46 -0.52 -0.86 13.26
C VAL A 46 -1.39 0.29 12.77
N GLU A 47 -1.59 1.27 13.64
CA GLU A 47 -2.42 2.45 13.32
C GLU A 47 -1.78 3.33 12.25
N ASN A 48 -0.45 3.53 12.28
CA ASN A 48 0.27 4.40 11.34
C ASN A 48 1.54 3.73 10.81
N ALA A 49 1.90 4.03 9.57
CA ALA A 49 3.27 3.85 9.09
C ALA A 49 4.21 4.79 9.85
N LYS A 50 5.45 4.35 10.08
CA LYS A 50 6.45 5.11 10.82
C LYS A 50 7.72 5.29 10.00
N ILE A 51 8.36 6.44 10.14
CA ILE A 51 9.75 6.65 9.71
C ILE A 51 10.67 6.43 10.91
N ASN A 52 11.94 6.12 10.62
CA ASN A 52 12.96 5.82 11.63
C ASN A 52 12.53 4.70 12.60
N TYR A 53 11.83 3.68 12.09
CA TYR A 53 11.34 2.57 12.90
C TYR A 53 12.46 1.93 13.73
N GLY A 54 12.23 1.78 15.04
CA GLY A 54 13.19 1.23 16.00
C GLY A 54 14.35 2.15 16.39
N LYS A 55 14.34 3.42 15.97
CA LYS A 55 15.37 4.43 16.33
C LYS A 55 14.81 5.46 17.33
N ALA A 56 15.71 6.20 17.98
CA ALA A 56 15.35 7.23 18.96
C ALA A 56 14.47 8.36 18.38
N ASN A 57 14.53 8.60 17.07
CA ASN A 57 13.74 9.58 16.34
C ASN A 57 12.61 8.94 15.51
N GLU A 58 12.10 7.78 15.94
CA GLU A 58 10.91 7.16 15.37
C GLU A 58 9.74 8.15 15.36
N LYS A 59 9.02 8.23 14.23
CA LYS A 59 7.88 9.14 14.07
C LYS A 59 6.77 8.46 13.28
N SER A 60 5.55 8.46 13.84
CA SER A 60 4.34 8.07 13.13
C SER A 60 3.93 9.11 12.09
N LEU A 61 3.54 8.63 10.90
CA LEU A 61 3.03 9.48 9.82
C LEU A 61 1.50 9.59 9.93
N GLY A 62 1.01 10.82 10.05
CA GLY A 62 -0.42 11.14 9.93
C GLY A 62 -0.79 11.43 8.47
N LYS A 63 -1.29 12.63 8.19
CA LYS A 63 -1.51 13.11 6.82
C LYS A 63 -0.20 13.60 6.21
N VAL A 64 0.15 13.07 5.05
CA VAL A 64 1.40 13.32 4.32
C VAL A 64 1.14 13.39 2.82
N THR A 65 2.04 14.04 2.09
CA THR A 65 1.99 14.13 0.63
C THR A 65 2.67 12.94 -0.04
N PHE A 66 2.33 12.71 -1.31
CA PHE A 66 2.97 11.72 -2.16
C PHE A 66 4.49 11.93 -2.20
N GLU A 67 4.96 13.16 -2.37
CA GLU A 67 6.38 13.47 -2.46
C GLU A 67 7.13 13.19 -1.15
N GLU A 68 6.56 13.55 0.00
CA GLU A 68 7.14 13.22 1.32
C GLU A 68 7.28 11.71 1.50
N VAL A 69 6.22 10.95 1.20
CA VAL A 69 6.25 9.48 1.34
C VAL A 69 7.20 8.85 0.35
N LYS A 70 7.25 9.36 -0.88
CA LYS A 70 8.19 8.89 -1.90
C LYS A 70 9.63 9.12 -1.45
N GLN A 71 9.95 10.31 -0.92
CA GLN A 71 11.26 10.58 -0.35
C GLN A 71 11.60 9.59 0.77
N TYR A 72 10.69 9.39 1.74
CA TYR A 72 10.94 8.44 2.82
C TYR A 72 11.11 6.99 2.34
N PHE A 73 10.40 6.63 1.27
CA PHE A 73 10.52 5.33 0.64
C PHE A 73 11.88 5.15 -0.02
N ASP A 74 12.35 6.15 -0.77
CA ASP A 74 13.66 6.16 -1.44
C ASP A 74 14.82 6.19 -0.42
N GLU A 75 14.61 6.81 0.75
CA GLU A 75 15.54 6.81 1.89
C GLU A 75 15.56 5.47 2.66
N GLY A 76 14.69 4.52 2.32
CA GLY A 76 14.67 3.18 2.91
C GLY A 76 14.05 3.11 4.30
N HIS A 77 13.16 4.04 4.67
CA HIS A 77 12.50 4.02 5.98
C HIS A 77 11.55 2.84 6.18
N PHE A 78 11.05 2.22 5.10
CA PHE A 78 10.03 1.17 5.17
C PHE A 78 10.62 -0.21 4.84
N LEU A 79 10.55 -1.13 5.82
CA LEU A 79 11.12 -2.47 5.70
C LEU A 79 10.44 -3.29 4.58
N ALA A 80 11.24 -3.88 3.69
CA ALA A 80 10.77 -4.63 2.52
C ALA A 80 9.90 -5.86 2.85
N GLY A 81 10.03 -6.42 4.07
CA GLY A 81 9.23 -7.58 4.51
C GLY A 81 7.87 -7.23 5.14
N SER A 82 7.53 -5.94 5.29
CA SER A 82 6.30 -5.54 6.00
C SER A 82 5.67 -4.27 5.43
N MET A 83 6.20 -3.10 5.81
CA MET A 83 5.62 -1.80 5.50
C MET A 83 6.01 -1.31 4.10
N GLY A 84 7.17 -1.73 3.59
CA GLY A 84 7.67 -1.36 2.26
C GLY A 84 6.67 -1.70 1.14
N PRO A 85 6.18 -2.94 1.01
CA PRO A 85 5.19 -3.30 0.00
C PRO A 85 3.90 -2.48 0.08
N LYS A 86 3.43 -2.14 1.29
CA LYS A 86 2.22 -1.33 1.53
C LYS A 86 2.40 0.08 1.02
N VAL A 87 3.49 0.73 1.42
CA VAL A 87 3.82 2.09 0.96
C VAL A 87 4.01 2.11 -0.54
N LYS A 88 4.70 1.11 -1.10
CA LYS A 88 4.87 0.97 -2.55
C LYS A 88 3.53 0.86 -3.28
N ALA A 89 2.60 0.05 -2.78
CA ALA A 89 1.25 -0.06 -3.33
C ALA A 89 0.51 1.29 -3.27
N CYS A 90 0.54 2.00 -2.14
CA CYS A 90 -0.06 3.34 -2.03
C CYS A 90 0.54 4.34 -3.04
N LEU A 91 1.86 4.39 -3.20
CA LEU A 91 2.53 5.28 -4.15
C LEU A 91 2.12 4.94 -5.60
N ARG A 92 2.03 3.65 -5.96
CA ARG A 92 1.58 3.24 -7.30
C ARG A 92 0.15 3.66 -7.57
N PHE A 93 -0.76 3.40 -6.62
CA PHE A 93 -2.16 3.80 -6.73
C PHE A 93 -2.32 5.31 -6.98
N LEU A 94 -1.63 6.14 -6.20
CA LEU A 94 -1.67 7.60 -6.35
C LEU A 94 -1.05 8.09 -7.66
N LYS A 95 0.07 7.48 -8.07
CA LYS A 95 0.72 7.77 -9.37
C LYS A 95 -0.19 7.43 -10.55
N ASN A 96 -1.03 6.40 -10.42
CA ASN A 96 -1.99 5.96 -11.44
C ASN A 96 -3.32 6.76 -11.40
N GLY A 97 -3.39 7.88 -10.68
CA GLY A 97 -4.55 8.77 -10.67
C GLY A 97 -5.52 8.57 -9.52
N GLY A 98 -5.22 7.66 -8.60
CA GLY A 98 -5.96 7.54 -7.33
C GLY A 98 -5.92 8.83 -6.53
N LYS A 99 -6.99 9.14 -5.79
CA LYS A 99 -7.11 10.43 -5.07
C LYS A 99 -6.53 10.39 -3.66
N LYS A 100 -6.58 9.22 -3.01
CA LYS A 100 -6.20 9.07 -1.59
C LYS A 100 -5.81 7.63 -1.29
N ALA A 101 -4.65 7.44 -0.66
CA ALA A 101 -4.26 6.15 -0.11
C ALA A 101 -4.22 6.21 1.42
N ILE A 102 -4.61 5.13 2.10
CA ILE A 102 -4.69 5.06 3.56
C ILE A 102 -4.03 3.76 4.04
N ILE A 103 -3.19 3.84 5.06
CA ILE A 103 -2.68 2.68 5.81
C ILE A 103 -3.13 2.84 7.26
N THR A 104 -3.85 1.85 7.80
CA THR A 104 -4.29 1.89 9.21
C THR A 104 -4.58 0.50 9.77
N SER A 105 -4.92 0.41 11.06
CA SER A 105 -5.38 -0.81 11.70
C SER A 105 -6.88 -1.05 11.49
N LEU A 106 -7.31 -2.30 11.57
CA LEU A 106 -8.71 -2.69 11.34
C LEU A 106 -9.69 -1.95 12.26
N ASP A 107 -9.33 -1.75 13.52
CA ASP A 107 -10.16 -1.08 14.53
C ASP A 107 -10.25 0.44 14.32
N LYS A 108 -9.37 1.02 13.50
CA LYS A 108 -9.33 2.45 13.15
C LYS A 108 -9.79 2.75 11.74
N ALA A 109 -10.32 1.75 11.02
CA ALA A 109 -10.65 1.86 9.61
C ALA A 109 -11.64 3.02 9.32
N LEU A 110 -12.64 3.20 10.17
CA LEU A 110 -13.67 4.23 9.98
C LEU A 110 -13.13 5.64 10.27
N GLU A 111 -12.36 5.79 11.33
CA GLU A 111 -11.68 7.03 11.72
C GLU A 111 -10.67 7.44 10.64
N ALA A 112 -9.87 6.49 10.15
CA ALA A 112 -8.89 6.74 9.09
C ALA A 112 -9.57 7.14 7.77
N PHE A 113 -10.70 6.52 7.44
CA PHE A 113 -11.50 6.90 6.27
C PHE A 113 -12.00 8.36 6.35
N LYS A 114 -12.37 8.82 7.55
CA LYS A 114 -12.74 10.22 7.84
C LYS A 114 -11.55 11.17 7.90
N GLY A 115 -10.34 10.63 7.98
CA GLY A 115 -9.11 11.40 8.09
C GLY A 115 -8.69 11.76 9.52
N GLU A 116 -9.23 11.06 10.51
CA GLU A 116 -9.03 11.31 11.95
C GLU A 116 -7.92 10.44 12.57
N SER A 117 -7.49 9.39 11.85
CA SER A 117 -6.45 8.45 12.25
C SER A 117 -5.73 7.91 10.99
N GLY A 118 -4.71 7.08 11.17
CA GLY A 118 -4.01 6.43 10.07
C GLY A 118 -2.97 7.29 9.37
N THR A 119 -2.20 6.65 8.49
CA THR A 119 -1.35 7.34 7.53
C THR A 119 -2.16 7.62 6.28
N ILE A 120 -2.38 8.91 5.99
CA ILE A 120 -3.20 9.37 4.85
C ILE A 120 -2.27 10.02 3.85
N ILE A 121 -2.19 9.45 2.65
CA ILE A 121 -1.32 9.90 1.58
C ILE A 121 -2.17 10.51 0.47
N VAL A 122 -1.84 11.75 0.10
CA VAL A 122 -2.53 12.52 -0.95
C VAL A 122 -1.51 13.09 -1.93
N ASN A 123 -1.91 13.31 -3.19
CA ASN A 123 -1.11 14.07 -4.15
C ASN A 123 -1.03 15.56 -3.79
#